data_AF-A0ABD5VPG8-F1
#
_entry.id   AF-A0ABD5VPG8-F1
#
_cell.length_a   1.000
_cell.length_b   1.000
_cell.length_c   1.000
_cell.angle_alpha   90.00
_cell.angle_beta   90.00
_cell.angle_gamma   90.00
#
_symmetry.space_group_name_H-M   'P 1'
#
loop_
_entity.id
_entity.type
_entity.pdbx_description
1 polymer ?
#
loop_
_entity_poly.entity_id
_entity_poly.type
_entity_poly.pdbx_seq_one_letter_code
_entity_poly.pdbx_strand_id
1 'polypeptide(L)'
;MVSRAEIDRLRTEADTIFTRLQTVQEALERARSSEGDHWERGAVDVDLETPAGEAITVTLDLERPAAESAQALYEQAAEMAERLESRQAVAGPLAAVPRDPLPVLVLFHLEDGDDSPRRMAGSLGAAPEAVADTCDRLERAGLLAVADRTYRLTDDGADLLAHLDTQEGRERFLRWLDDASTLARRLWRGGPDYARMTAEELGMDRTRVERVYAAMEHVGLVEPYDGSIIKGEERKLKPKRETHRHHTYYVTTRAADRILRDLAD
;
A
#
# COMPACT_ATOMS: atom_id res chain seq x y z
N MET A 1 -6.55 -7.97 -13.62
CA MET A 1 -5.78 -7.62 -12.41
C MET A 1 -4.32 -7.69 -12.85
N VAL A 2 -3.53 -6.62 -12.75
CA VAL A 2 -2.12 -6.65 -13.21
C VAL A 2 -1.33 -7.55 -12.26
N SER A 3 -0.83 -8.69 -12.74
CA SER A 3 -0.03 -9.64 -11.97
C SER A 3 1.36 -9.79 -12.58
N ARG A 4 2.37 -10.00 -11.74
CA ARG A 4 3.75 -10.25 -12.16
C ARG A 4 3.86 -11.39 -13.18
N ALA A 5 3.07 -12.45 -13.00
CA ALA A 5 2.95 -13.56 -13.94
C ALA A 5 2.53 -13.14 -15.36
N GLU A 6 1.69 -12.12 -15.51
CA GLU A 6 1.24 -11.65 -16.83
C GLU A 6 2.33 -10.82 -17.52
N ILE A 7 3.06 -10.01 -16.75
CA ILE A 7 4.22 -9.26 -17.23
C ILE A 7 5.32 -10.23 -17.70
N ASP A 8 5.61 -11.25 -16.90
CA ASP A 8 6.63 -12.25 -17.22
C ASP A 8 6.21 -13.08 -18.44
N ARG A 9 4.92 -13.41 -18.59
CA ARG A 9 4.37 -14.04 -19.78
C ARG A 9 4.59 -13.19 -21.03
N LEU A 10 4.18 -11.92 -21.02
CA LEU A 10 4.34 -11.00 -22.17
C LEU A 10 5.82 -10.84 -22.57
N ARG A 11 6.72 -10.76 -21.59
CA ARG A 11 8.18 -10.73 -21.85
C ARG A 11 8.67 -12.02 -22.48
N THR A 12 8.21 -13.17 -21.97
CA THR A 12 8.57 -14.49 -22.51
C THR A 12 8.08 -14.66 -23.95
N GLU A 13 6.86 -14.21 -24.25
CA GLU A 13 6.32 -14.21 -25.62
C GLU A 13 7.15 -13.29 -26.54
N ALA A 14 7.48 -12.07 -26.08
CA ALA A 14 8.31 -11.13 -26.82
C ALA A 14 9.71 -11.67 -27.12
N ASP A 15 10.40 -12.20 -26.10
CA ASP A 15 11.72 -12.85 -26.21
C ASP A 15 11.67 -14.02 -27.21
N THR A 16 10.60 -14.81 -27.17
CA THR A 16 10.42 -15.97 -28.05
C THR A 16 10.21 -15.54 -29.49
N ILE A 17 9.36 -14.53 -29.76
CA ILE A 17 9.21 -13.98 -31.12
C ILE A 17 10.56 -13.43 -31.62
N PHE A 18 11.28 -12.68 -30.77
CA PHE A 18 12.54 -12.05 -31.16
C PHE A 18 13.63 -13.08 -31.49
N THR A 19 13.74 -14.14 -30.69
CA THR A 19 14.71 -15.22 -30.90
C THR A 19 14.32 -16.19 -32.02
N ARG A 20 13.05 -16.22 -32.41
CA ARG A 20 12.49 -17.05 -33.51
C ARG A 20 11.97 -16.22 -34.68
N LEU A 21 12.52 -15.02 -34.88
CA LEU A 21 11.98 -14.01 -35.79
C LEU A 21 11.69 -14.55 -37.20
N GLN A 22 12.63 -15.31 -37.76
CA GLN A 22 12.47 -15.89 -39.09
C GLN A 22 11.29 -16.88 -39.16
N THR A 23 11.19 -17.80 -38.20
CA THR A 23 10.10 -18.78 -38.12
C THR A 23 8.75 -18.10 -37.99
N VAL A 24 8.67 -17.06 -37.17
CA VAL A 24 7.45 -16.26 -37.00
C VAL A 24 7.08 -15.52 -38.28
N GLN A 25 8.07 -14.93 -38.96
CA GLN A 25 7.85 -14.20 -40.21
C GLN A 25 7.34 -15.13 -41.32
N GLU A 26 7.93 -16.31 -41.46
CA GLU A 26 7.47 -17.34 -42.41
C GLU A 26 6.04 -17.82 -42.07
N ALA A 27 5.69 -17.93 -40.79
CA ALA A 27 4.35 -18.28 -40.36
C ALA A 27 3.31 -17.20 -40.74
N LEU A 28 3.65 -15.92 -40.53
CA LEU A 28 2.82 -14.78 -40.94
C LEU A 28 2.64 -14.71 -42.47
N GLU A 29 3.72 -14.88 -43.24
CA GLU A 29 3.66 -14.90 -44.71
C GLU A 29 2.81 -16.06 -45.24
N ARG A 30 2.94 -17.24 -44.62
CA ARG A 30 2.10 -18.40 -44.95
C ARG A 30 0.64 -18.13 -44.63
N ALA A 31 0.35 -17.57 -43.46
CA ALA A 31 -1.02 -17.21 -43.08
C ALA A 31 -1.62 -16.22 -44.09
N ARG A 32 -0.90 -15.14 -44.42
CA ARG A 32 -1.29 -14.12 -45.42
C ARG A 32 -1.52 -14.65 -46.84
N SER A 33 -1.02 -15.83 -47.17
CA SER A 33 -1.18 -16.46 -48.48
C SER A 33 -2.12 -17.67 -48.46
N SER A 34 -2.69 -17.99 -47.30
CA SER A 34 -3.61 -19.11 -47.10
C SER A 34 -5.04 -18.61 -46.83
N GLU A 35 -6.04 -19.41 -47.22
CA GLU A 35 -7.42 -19.17 -46.80
C GLU A 35 -7.64 -19.74 -45.38
N GLY A 36 -8.48 -19.07 -44.57
CA GLY A 36 -8.86 -19.58 -43.24
C GLY A 36 -9.43 -18.51 -42.30
N ASP A 37 -9.88 -18.95 -41.13
CA ASP A 37 -10.58 -18.13 -40.12
C ASP A 37 -9.71 -17.00 -39.51
N HIS A 38 -8.40 -17.05 -39.73
CA HIS A 38 -7.47 -16.01 -39.27
C HIS A 38 -7.75 -14.64 -39.91
N TRP A 39 -8.33 -14.59 -41.12
CA TRP A 39 -8.75 -13.34 -41.76
C TRP A 39 -9.90 -12.66 -41.01
N GLU A 40 -10.84 -13.42 -40.44
CA GLU A 40 -11.94 -12.85 -39.65
C GLU A 40 -11.45 -12.31 -38.29
N ARG A 41 -10.45 -12.96 -37.70
CA ARG A 41 -9.86 -12.54 -36.41
C ARG A 41 -8.81 -11.45 -36.56
N GLY A 42 -8.25 -11.25 -37.75
CA GLY A 42 -7.06 -10.41 -37.97
C GLY A 42 -5.79 -10.94 -37.31
N ALA A 43 -5.79 -12.21 -36.85
CA ALA A 43 -4.70 -12.77 -36.06
C ALA A 43 -4.52 -14.28 -36.28
N VAL A 44 -3.27 -14.72 -36.19
CA VAL A 44 -2.86 -16.13 -36.32
C VAL A 44 -2.18 -16.62 -35.04
N ASP A 45 -2.51 -17.83 -34.60
CA ASP A 45 -1.85 -18.48 -33.47
C ASP A 45 -0.67 -19.31 -33.99
N VAL A 46 0.50 -19.13 -33.40
CA VAL A 46 1.73 -19.81 -33.79
C VAL A 46 2.33 -20.49 -32.58
N ASP A 47 2.53 -21.81 -32.68
CA ASP A 47 3.20 -22.60 -31.66
C ASP A 47 4.73 -22.44 -31.81
N LEU A 48 5.38 -22.04 -30.73
CA LEU A 48 6.81 -21.75 -30.67
C LEU A 48 7.43 -22.43 -29.46
N GLU A 49 8.73 -22.67 -29.52
CA GLU A 49 9.52 -23.10 -28.37
C GLU A 49 10.31 -21.90 -27.83
N THR A 50 10.14 -21.61 -26.54
CA THR A 50 10.85 -20.54 -25.83
C THR A 50 12.35 -20.81 -25.79
N PRO A 51 13.20 -19.81 -25.49
CA PRO A 51 14.63 -20.03 -25.28
C PRO A 51 14.97 -21.05 -24.19
N ALA A 52 14.03 -21.30 -23.27
CA ALA A 52 14.16 -22.27 -22.19
C ALA A 52 13.68 -23.69 -22.57
N GLY A 53 13.17 -23.90 -23.79
CA GLY A 53 12.69 -25.19 -24.27
C GLY A 53 11.22 -25.50 -23.94
N GLU A 54 10.43 -24.49 -23.53
CA GLU A 54 9.00 -24.65 -23.24
C GLU A 54 8.16 -24.34 -24.49
N ALA A 55 7.12 -25.14 -24.75
CA ALA A 55 6.20 -24.87 -25.85
C ALA A 55 5.16 -23.81 -25.43
N ILE A 56 5.02 -22.76 -26.23
CA ILE A 56 4.03 -21.69 -26.03
C ILE A 56 3.27 -21.43 -27.34
N THR A 57 2.03 -21.00 -27.23
CA THR A 57 1.24 -20.51 -28.36
C THR A 57 1.16 -18.99 -28.28
N VAL A 58 1.61 -18.32 -29.34
CA VAL A 58 1.60 -16.85 -29.43
C VAL A 58 0.60 -16.41 -30.49
N THR A 59 -0.31 -15.52 -30.11
CA THR A 59 -1.26 -14.89 -31.05
C THR A 59 -0.62 -13.66 -31.68
N LEU A 60 -0.54 -13.64 -33.01
CA LEU A 60 0.13 -12.59 -33.78
C LEU A 60 -0.88 -11.86 -34.66
N ASP A 61 -0.78 -10.53 -34.69
CA ASP A 61 -1.51 -9.69 -35.63
C ASP A 61 -1.00 -9.95 -37.05
N LEU A 62 -1.93 -10.27 -37.96
CA LEU A 62 -1.60 -10.62 -39.34
C LEU A 62 -0.97 -9.46 -40.11
N GLU A 63 -1.32 -8.21 -39.81
CA GLU A 63 -0.83 -7.05 -40.56
C GLU A 63 0.48 -6.51 -39.97
N ARG A 64 0.81 -6.90 -38.74
CA ARG A 64 2.02 -6.44 -38.05
C ARG A 64 3.24 -7.32 -38.36
N PRO A 65 4.42 -6.74 -38.65
CA PRO A 65 5.66 -7.50 -38.72
C PRO A 65 6.00 -8.20 -37.41
N ALA A 66 6.76 -9.29 -37.48
CA ALA A 66 7.17 -10.06 -36.30
C ALA A 66 7.93 -9.21 -35.27
N ALA A 67 8.85 -8.37 -35.74
CA ALA A 67 9.65 -7.48 -34.88
C ALA A 67 8.77 -6.44 -34.16
N GLU A 68 7.80 -5.85 -34.85
CA GLU A 68 6.86 -4.89 -34.26
C GLU A 68 5.89 -5.57 -33.28
N SER A 69 5.54 -6.84 -33.51
CA SER A 69 4.73 -7.63 -32.58
C SER A 69 5.48 -7.88 -31.28
N ALA A 70 6.75 -8.29 -31.35
CA ALA A 70 7.60 -8.45 -30.17
C ALA A 70 7.79 -7.13 -29.42
N GLN A 71 8.05 -6.04 -30.15
CA GLN A 71 8.22 -4.70 -29.57
C GLN A 71 6.96 -4.26 -28.81
N ALA A 72 5.77 -4.44 -29.39
CA ALA A 72 4.51 -4.09 -28.75
C ALA A 72 4.25 -4.90 -27.48
N LEU A 73 4.65 -6.18 -27.42
CA LEU A 73 4.56 -6.99 -26.21
C LEU A 73 5.51 -6.47 -25.11
N TYR A 74 6.74 -6.05 -25.45
CA TYR A 74 7.63 -5.41 -24.48
C TYR A 74 7.06 -4.08 -23.96
N GLU A 75 6.50 -3.25 -24.83
CA GLU A 75 5.87 -1.98 -24.44
C GLU A 75 4.70 -2.23 -23.48
N GLN A 76 3.81 -3.18 -23.80
CA GLN A 76 2.72 -3.57 -22.91
C GLN A 76 3.22 -4.11 -21.56
N ALA A 77 4.27 -4.95 -21.57
CA ALA A 77 4.87 -5.46 -20.35
C ALA A 77 5.50 -4.33 -19.50
N ALA A 78 6.12 -3.34 -20.14
CA ALA A 78 6.72 -2.18 -19.48
C ALA A 78 5.64 -1.28 -18.86
N GLU A 79 4.58 -0.96 -19.59
CA GLU A 79 3.44 -0.19 -19.06
C GLU A 79 2.75 -0.92 -17.90
N MET A 80 2.57 -2.25 -18.01
CA MET A 80 2.01 -3.04 -16.92
C MET A 80 2.94 -3.08 -15.70
N ALA A 81 4.26 -3.18 -15.91
CA ALA A 81 5.24 -3.11 -14.83
C ALA A 81 5.21 -1.75 -14.13
N GLU A 82 5.18 -0.64 -14.88
CA GLU A 82 5.06 0.71 -14.33
C GLU A 82 3.74 0.91 -13.57
N ARG A 83 2.62 0.37 -14.06
CA ARG A 83 1.34 0.40 -13.34
C ARG A 83 1.37 -0.44 -12.06
N LEU A 84 2.03 -1.60 -12.08
CA LEU A 84 2.22 -2.44 -10.90
C LEU A 84 3.14 -1.76 -9.88
N GLU A 85 4.23 -1.17 -10.35
CA GLU A 85 5.18 -0.39 -9.56
C GLU A 85 4.51 0.85 -8.97
N SER A 86 3.72 1.60 -9.72
CA SER A 86 2.93 2.74 -9.21
C SER A 86 1.94 2.30 -8.13
N ARG A 87 1.28 1.16 -8.33
CA ARG A 87 0.37 0.56 -7.33
C ARG A 87 1.12 0.07 -6.09
N GLN A 88 2.32 -0.45 -6.26
CA GLN A 88 3.21 -0.89 -5.18
C GLN A 88 3.88 0.30 -4.49
N ALA A 89 4.17 1.39 -5.18
CA ALA A 89 4.76 2.62 -4.65
C ALA A 89 3.81 3.35 -3.70
N VAL A 90 2.50 3.23 -3.92
CA VAL A 90 1.48 3.67 -2.96
C VAL A 90 1.50 2.82 -1.67
N ALA A 91 1.94 1.57 -1.74
CA ALA A 91 1.96 0.65 -0.59
C ALA A 91 3.34 0.52 0.08
N GLY A 92 4.45 0.66 -0.63
CA GLY A 92 5.82 0.62 -0.11
C GLY A 92 6.11 -0.57 0.84
N PRO A 93 7.01 -0.38 1.83
CA PRO A 93 7.21 -1.32 2.94
C PRO A 93 5.93 -1.66 3.73
N LEU A 94 4.89 -0.80 3.66
CA LEU A 94 3.58 -1.02 4.29
C LEU A 94 2.69 -2.00 3.51
N ALA A 95 3.08 -2.45 2.31
CA ALA A 95 2.30 -3.39 1.50
C ALA A 95 2.07 -4.74 2.21
N ALA A 96 3.03 -5.15 3.05
CA ALA A 96 2.96 -6.37 3.83
C ALA A 96 2.15 -6.22 5.13
N VAL A 97 1.83 -4.99 5.52
CA VAL A 97 1.09 -4.67 6.74
C VAL A 97 -0.41 -4.58 6.41
N PRO A 98 -1.32 -5.16 7.22
CA PRO A 98 -2.75 -4.92 7.07
C PRO A 98 -3.10 -3.44 7.30
N ARG A 99 -4.03 -2.87 6.53
CA ARG A 99 -4.48 -1.45 6.61
C ARG A 99 -5.32 -1.11 7.85
N ASP A 100 -5.09 -1.81 8.95
CA ASP A 100 -5.66 -1.56 10.27
C ASP A 100 -4.60 -0.87 11.15
N PRO A 101 -4.98 -0.04 12.14
CA PRO A 101 -4.00 0.60 13.01
C PRO A 101 -3.27 -0.38 13.94
N LEU A 102 -3.89 -1.51 14.32
CA LEU A 102 -3.32 -2.44 15.30
C LEU A 102 -1.95 -3.01 14.90
N PRO A 103 -1.72 -3.49 13.66
CA PRO A 103 -0.39 -3.92 13.20
C PRO A 103 0.72 -2.89 13.43
N VAL A 104 0.46 -1.62 13.14
CA VAL A 104 1.48 -0.57 13.30
C VAL A 104 1.73 -0.30 14.78
N LEU A 105 0.68 -0.29 15.60
CA LEU A 105 0.82 -0.16 17.06
C LEU A 105 1.59 -1.32 17.68
N VAL A 106 1.43 -2.55 17.18
CA VAL A 106 2.23 -3.71 17.61
C VAL A 106 3.71 -3.50 17.30
N LEU A 107 4.05 -3.02 16.09
CA LEU A 107 5.44 -2.76 15.71
C LEU A 107 6.09 -1.71 16.61
N PHE A 108 5.40 -0.58 16.85
CA PHE A 108 5.90 0.46 17.77
C PHE A 108 6.01 -0.03 19.22
N HIS A 109 5.09 -0.85 19.71
CA HIS A 109 5.22 -1.42 21.08
C HIS A 109 6.48 -2.28 21.21
N LEU A 110 6.83 -3.03 20.16
CA LEU A 110 7.99 -3.93 20.16
C LEU A 110 9.31 -3.23 19.84
N GLU A 111 9.29 -1.93 19.50
CA GLU A 111 10.50 -1.10 19.38
C GLU A 111 11.23 -0.99 20.73
N ASP A 112 10.47 -0.99 21.84
CA ASP A 112 11.00 -0.92 23.21
C ASP A 112 11.44 -2.28 23.78
N GLY A 113 11.19 -3.38 23.04
CA GLY A 113 11.64 -4.73 23.39
C GLY A 113 10.59 -5.84 23.17
N ASP A 114 11.04 -7.08 23.35
CA ASP A 114 10.24 -8.28 23.11
C ASP A 114 9.04 -8.39 24.08
N ASP A 115 7.88 -8.79 23.57
CA ASP A 115 6.69 -8.98 24.41
C ASP A 115 5.73 -10.06 23.87
N SER A 116 4.79 -10.49 24.72
CA SER A 116 3.75 -11.47 24.38
C SER A 116 2.43 -10.77 24.02
N PRO A 117 1.60 -11.36 23.14
CA PRO A 117 0.30 -10.78 22.77
C PRO A 117 -0.61 -10.47 23.95
N ARG A 118 -0.56 -11.30 25.01
CA ARG A 118 -1.36 -11.10 26.23
C ARG A 118 -0.96 -9.85 27.01
N ARG A 119 0.33 -9.52 27.04
CA ARG A 119 0.85 -8.35 27.76
C ARG A 119 0.65 -7.07 26.94
N MET A 120 0.86 -7.15 25.62
CA MET A 120 0.57 -6.07 24.67
C MET A 120 -0.90 -5.66 24.64
N ALA A 121 -1.83 -6.61 24.79
CA ALA A 121 -3.28 -6.35 24.70
C ALA A 121 -3.77 -5.16 25.54
N GLY A 122 -3.24 -5.01 26.76
CA GLY A 122 -3.61 -3.93 27.67
C GLY A 122 -3.17 -2.55 27.18
N SER A 123 -1.91 -2.41 26.73
CA SER A 123 -1.39 -1.13 26.21
C SER A 123 -2.01 -0.77 24.86
N LEU A 124 -2.25 -1.76 24.01
CA LEU A 124 -2.82 -1.57 22.67
C LEU A 124 -4.34 -1.40 22.66
N GLY A 125 -5.00 -1.55 23.83
CA GLY A 125 -6.45 -1.48 23.95
C GLY A 125 -7.17 -2.48 23.04
N ALA A 126 -6.62 -3.69 22.88
CA ALA A 126 -7.10 -4.72 21.97
C ALA A 126 -7.28 -6.06 22.67
N ALA A 127 -8.12 -6.95 22.09
CA ALA A 127 -8.28 -8.29 22.62
C ALA A 127 -6.98 -9.10 22.43
N PRO A 128 -6.53 -9.93 23.41
CA PRO A 128 -5.32 -10.73 23.29
C PRO A 128 -5.27 -11.60 22.03
N GLU A 129 -6.42 -12.14 21.60
CA GLU A 129 -6.56 -12.94 20.40
C GLU A 129 -6.30 -12.11 19.14
N ALA A 130 -6.83 -10.88 19.09
CA ALA A 130 -6.62 -9.97 17.96
C ALA A 130 -5.16 -9.52 17.85
N VAL A 131 -4.48 -9.34 18.99
CA VAL A 131 -3.04 -9.05 19.01
C VAL A 131 -2.26 -10.27 18.53
N ALA A 132 -2.58 -11.47 19.00
CA ALA A 132 -1.91 -12.71 18.59
C ALA A 132 -2.04 -12.94 17.08
N ASP A 133 -3.25 -12.82 16.53
CA ASP A 133 -3.50 -12.94 15.08
C ASP A 133 -2.74 -11.88 14.27
N THR A 134 -2.53 -10.71 14.85
CA THR A 134 -1.76 -9.62 14.23
C THR A 134 -0.27 -9.92 14.25
N CYS A 135 0.28 -10.36 15.40
CA CYS A 135 1.67 -10.78 15.51
C CYS A 135 2.00 -11.93 14.55
N ASP A 136 1.12 -12.93 14.45
CA ASP A 136 1.27 -14.05 13.51
C ASP A 136 1.27 -13.59 12.05
N ARG A 137 0.49 -12.55 11.70
CA ARG A 137 0.50 -12.01 10.34
C ARG A 137 1.80 -11.24 10.06
N LEU A 138 2.25 -10.43 11.01
CA LEU A 138 3.49 -9.67 10.89
C LEU A 138 4.73 -10.59 10.88
N GLU A 139 4.69 -11.71 11.61
CA GLU A 139 5.72 -12.75 11.56
C GLU A 139 5.80 -13.40 10.18
N ARG A 140 4.67 -13.83 9.61
CA ARG A 140 4.63 -14.35 8.22
C ARG A 140 5.06 -13.32 7.17
N ALA A 141 4.91 -12.03 7.47
CA ALA A 141 5.38 -10.93 6.64
C ALA A 141 6.88 -10.62 6.82
N GLY A 142 7.57 -11.30 7.75
CA GLY A 142 8.99 -11.10 8.03
C GLY A 142 9.30 -9.89 8.93
N LEU A 143 8.29 -9.19 9.44
CA LEU A 143 8.46 -7.97 10.25
C LEU A 143 8.65 -8.27 11.75
N LEU A 144 8.24 -9.47 12.17
CA LEU A 144 8.44 -9.97 13.53
C LEU A 144 9.11 -11.34 13.50
N ALA A 145 9.84 -11.66 14.56
CA ALA A 145 10.30 -13.00 14.86
C ALA A 145 9.69 -13.48 16.18
N VAL A 146 9.43 -14.77 16.31
CA VAL A 146 8.86 -15.39 17.51
C VAL A 146 9.87 -16.30 18.20
N ALA A 147 10.00 -16.16 19.53
CA ALA A 147 10.80 -17.04 20.38
C ALA A 147 10.07 -17.22 21.72
N ASP A 148 9.89 -18.47 22.17
CA ASP A 148 9.23 -18.80 23.44
C ASP A 148 7.94 -18.00 23.75
N ARG A 149 7.07 -17.86 22.73
CA ARG A 149 5.77 -17.15 22.80
C ARG A 149 5.85 -15.63 22.98
N THR A 150 7.03 -15.04 22.88
CA THR A 150 7.23 -13.59 22.73
C THR A 150 7.59 -13.27 21.28
N TYR A 151 7.19 -12.10 20.83
CA TYR A 151 7.53 -11.55 19.53
C TYR A 151 8.54 -10.42 19.70
N ARG A 152 9.40 -10.26 18.71
CA ARG A 152 10.39 -9.19 18.62
C ARG A 152 10.44 -8.64 17.22
N LEU A 153 10.86 -7.39 17.10
CA LEU A 153 11.06 -6.75 15.80
C LEU A 153 12.23 -7.41 15.06
N THR A 154 12.08 -7.63 13.76
CA THR A 154 13.20 -7.99 12.86
C THR A 154 13.88 -6.73 12.33
N ASP A 155 14.99 -6.91 11.61
CA ASP A 155 15.63 -5.79 10.89
C ASP A 155 14.66 -5.16 9.87
N ASP A 156 13.91 -5.97 9.12
CA ASP A 156 12.87 -5.47 8.19
C ASP A 156 11.76 -4.69 8.92
N GLY A 157 11.37 -5.14 10.12
CA GLY A 157 10.42 -4.43 10.98
C GLY A 157 10.97 -3.08 11.47
N ALA A 158 12.24 -3.04 11.86
CA ALA A 158 12.92 -1.83 12.30
C ALA A 158 13.10 -0.84 11.15
N ASP A 159 13.49 -1.32 9.96
CA ASP A 159 13.62 -0.52 8.76
C ASP A 159 12.27 0.08 8.32
N LEU A 160 11.17 -0.66 8.50
CA LEU A 160 9.82 -0.12 8.30
C LEU A 160 9.52 1.04 9.26
N LEU A 161 9.81 0.90 10.55
CA LEU A 161 9.60 1.99 11.53
C LEU A 161 10.48 3.20 11.20
N ALA A 162 11.75 2.98 10.86
CA ALA A 162 12.66 4.04 10.43
C ALA A 162 12.14 4.74 9.16
N HIS A 163 11.58 4.01 8.21
CA HIS A 163 10.93 4.60 7.03
C HIS A 163 9.75 5.47 7.43
N LEU A 164 8.90 5.04 8.38
CA LEU A 164 7.74 5.80 8.86
C LEU A 164 8.12 7.13 9.53
N ASP A 165 9.35 7.29 10.03
CA ASP A 165 9.84 8.56 10.57
C ASP A 165 10.25 9.57 9.48
N THR A 166 10.44 9.12 8.24
CA THR A 166 10.75 10.00 7.11
C THR A 166 9.52 10.77 6.61
N GLN A 167 9.72 11.91 5.94
CA GLN A 167 8.61 12.66 5.33
C GLN A 167 7.81 11.81 4.33
N GLU A 168 8.50 11.03 3.49
CA GLU A 168 7.85 10.12 2.52
C GLU A 168 7.06 9.01 3.22
N GLY A 169 7.63 8.41 4.27
CA GLY A 169 6.95 7.35 5.03
C GLY A 169 5.68 7.85 5.73
N ARG A 170 5.73 9.05 6.32
CA ARG A 170 4.55 9.71 6.91
C ARG A 170 3.44 9.98 5.89
N GLU A 171 3.80 10.45 4.70
CA GLU A 171 2.85 10.67 3.60
C GLU A 171 2.25 9.36 3.10
N ARG A 172 3.07 8.32 2.92
CA ARG A 172 2.61 6.98 2.57
C ARG A 172 1.67 6.42 3.61
N PHE A 173 2.02 6.52 4.90
CA PHE A 173 1.18 6.07 6.01
C PHE A 173 -0.20 6.73 5.97
N LEU A 174 -0.27 8.06 5.78
CA LEU A 174 -1.53 8.80 5.66
C LEU A 174 -2.41 8.30 4.50
N ARG A 175 -1.81 7.88 3.39
CA ARG A 175 -2.55 7.33 2.23
C ARG A 175 -2.90 5.85 2.38
N TRP A 176 -2.08 5.10 3.10
CA TRP A 176 -2.19 3.65 3.24
C TRP A 176 -3.17 3.24 4.35
N LEU A 177 -3.11 3.87 5.52
CA LEU A 177 -3.96 3.52 6.65
C LEU A 177 -5.38 4.04 6.42
N ASP A 178 -6.36 3.15 6.54
CA ASP A 178 -7.75 3.52 6.40
C ASP A 178 -8.12 4.61 7.42
N ASP A 179 -8.92 5.59 6.97
CA ASP A 179 -9.39 6.75 7.73
C ASP A 179 -8.31 7.77 8.15
N ALA A 180 -7.01 7.44 8.13
CA ALA A 180 -5.94 8.32 8.60
C ALA A 180 -5.94 9.69 7.88
N SER A 181 -6.01 9.70 6.54
CA SER A 181 -6.11 10.96 5.78
C SER A 181 -7.35 11.77 6.15
N THR A 182 -8.51 11.12 6.31
CA THR A 182 -9.77 11.77 6.69
C THR A 182 -9.64 12.44 8.06
N LEU A 183 -9.10 11.71 9.03
CA LEU A 183 -8.91 12.17 10.40
C LEU A 183 -7.87 13.29 10.50
N ALA A 184 -6.74 13.17 9.81
CA ALA A 184 -5.70 14.19 9.75
C ALA A 184 -6.20 15.48 9.08
N ARG A 185 -6.92 15.38 7.95
CA ARG A 185 -7.55 16.54 7.28
C ARG A 185 -8.56 17.25 8.17
N ARG A 186 -9.32 16.49 8.97
CA ARG A 186 -10.28 17.05 9.93
C ARG A 186 -9.57 17.88 10.98
N LEU A 187 -8.51 17.35 11.61
CA LEU A 187 -7.71 18.08 12.60
C LEU A 187 -7.05 19.32 11.99
N TRP A 188 -6.46 19.19 10.80
CA TRP A 188 -5.80 20.30 10.11
C TRP A 188 -6.75 21.45 9.77
N ARG A 189 -7.96 21.15 9.28
CA ARG A 189 -8.96 22.17 8.91
C ARG A 189 -9.74 22.68 10.10
N GLY A 190 -10.00 21.81 11.08
CA GLY A 190 -10.93 22.05 12.17
C GLY A 190 -10.30 22.46 13.49
N GLY A 191 -9.01 22.24 13.65
CA GLY A 191 -8.29 22.46 14.88
C GLY A 191 -8.36 21.29 15.86
N PRO A 192 -7.98 21.54 17.14
CA PRO A 192 -7.91 20.50 18.15
C PRO A 192 -9.25 19.77 18.32
N ASP A 193 -9.20 18.43 18.30
CA ASP A 193 -10.37 17.56 18.52
C ASP A 193 -9.98 16.31 19.34
N TYR A 194 -10.97 15.57 19.85
CA TYR A 194 -10.74 14.36 20.64
C TYR A 194 -11.54 13.18 20.09
N ALA A 195 -11.05 11.96 20.31
CA ALA A 195 -11.49 10.77 19.60
C ALA A 195 -13.01 10.52 19.66
N ARG A 196 -13.64 10.68 20.83
CA ARG A 196 -15.10 10.51 20.96
C ARG A 196 -15.88 11.50 20.08
N MET A 197 -15.48 12.77 20.04
CA MET A 197 -16.19 13.76 19.24
C MET A 197 -16.01 13.53 17.75
N THR A 198 -14.78 13.21 17.34
CA THR A 198 -14.48 12.82 15.96
C THR A 198 -15.31 11.61 15.53
N ALA A 199 -15.39 10.58 16.38
CA ALA A 199 -16.19 9.39 16.13
C ALA A 199 -17.68 9.70 15.99
N GLU A 200 -18.25 10.46 16.93
CA GLU A 200 -19.66 10.88 16.89
C GLU A 200 -20.01 11.67 15.63
N GLU A 201 -19.16 12.59 15.21
CA GLU A 201 -19.41 13.43 14.03
C GLU A 201 -19.23 12.72 12.70
N LEU A 202 -18.26 11.80 12.61
CA LEU A 202 -17.99 11.06 11.39
C LEU A 202 -18.78 9.74 11.31
N GLY A 203 -19.57 9.41 12.35
CA GLY A 203 -20.28 8.13 12.42
C GLY A 203 -19.34 6.92 12.46
N MET A 204 -18.16 7.09 13.05
CA MET A 204 -17.11 6.07 13.12
C MET A 204 -17.13 5.36 14.48
N ASP A 205 -16.56 4.16 14.52
CA ASP A 205 -16.29 3.47 15.79
C ASP A 205 -15.26 4.25 16.62
N ARG A 206 -15.56 4.49 17.90
CA ARG A 206 -14.68 5.26 18.78
C ARG A 206 -13.32 4.58 18.97
N THR A 207 -13.31 3.28 19.20
CA THR A 207 -12.07 2.52 19.44
C THR A 207 -11.18 2.52 18.20
N ARG A 208 -11.78 2.48 17.01
CA ARG A 208 -11.04 2.67 15.74
C ARG A 208 -10.42 4.07 15.68
N VAL A 209 -11.16 5.14 15.95
CA VAL A 209 -10.61 6.50 15.95
C VAL A 209 -9.47 6.65 16.97
N GLU A 210 -9.64 6.11 18.18
CA GLU A 210 -8.60 6.10 19.22
C GLU A 210 -7.32 5.41 18.73
N ARG A 211 -7.42 4.24 18.10
CA ARG A 211 -6.25 3.52 17.56
C ARG A 211 -5.61 4.23 16.35
N VAL A 212 -6.40 4.86 15.47
CA VAL A 212 -5.83 5.61 14.35
C VAL A 212 -5.12 6.88 14.85
N TYR A 213 -5.65 7.56 15.87
CA TYR A 213 -4.95 8.67 16.53
C TYR A 213 -3.65 8.21 17.19
N ALA A 214 -3.67 7.09 17.94
CA ALA A 214 -2.46 6.53 18.53
C ALA A 214 -1.42 6.17 17.46
N ALA A 215 -1.83 5.53 16.36
CA ALA A 215 -0.91 5.16 15.28
C ALA A 215 -0.32 6.40 14.58
N MET A 216 -1.14 7.43 14.31
CA MET A 216 -0.66 8.70 13.77
C MET A 216 0.25 9.45 14.75
N GLU A 217 0.04 9.32 16.06
CA GLU A 217 0.88 9.91 17.10
C GLU A 217 2.27 9.28 17.08
N HIS A 218 2.35 7.94 17.08
CA HIS A 218 3.63 7.22 16.97
C HIS A 218 4.40 7.55 15.67
N VAL A 219 3.69 7.72 14.54
CA VAL A 219 4.29 8.10 13.26
C VAL A 219 4.68 9.59 13.20
N GLY A 220 4.27 10.41 14.18
CA GLY A 220 4.58 11.84 14.25
C GLY A 220 3.71 12.72 13.35
N LEU A 221 2.50 12.27 13.01
CA LEU A 221 1.52 12.99 12.21
C LEU A 221 0.55 13.82 13.06
N VAL A 222 0.26 13.36 14.27
CA VAL A 222 -0.53 14.11 15.26
C VAL A 222 0.22 14.15 16.58
N GLU A 223 -0.14 15.10 17.43
CA GLU A 223 0.38 15.22 18.78
C GLU A 223 -0.72 15.64 19.75
N PRO A 224 -0.63 15.28 21.04
CA PRO A 224 -1.53 15.80 22.06
C PRO A 224 -1.45 17.34 22.13
N TYR A 225 -2.59 18.00 22.10
CA TYR A 225 -2.68 19.44 22.27
C TYR A 225 -2.31 19.83 23.70
N ASP A 226 -1.22 20.55 23.92
CA ASP A 226 -0.69 20.83 25.27
C ASP A 226 -1.54 21.82 26.09
N GLY A 227 -2.31 22.70 25.42
CA GLY A 227 -3.08 23.76 26.07
C GLY A 227 -4.18 23.25 27.02
N SER A 228 -4.32 23.90 28.19
CA SER A 228 -5.41 23.63 29.14
C SER A 228 -6.77 24.18 28.67
N ILE A 229 -6.75 25.15 27.76
CA ILE A 229 -7.91 25.81 27.18
C ILE A 229 -7.69 25.88 25.67
N ILE A 230 -8.66 25.39 24.91
CA ILE A 230 -8.71 25.56 23.45
C ILE A 230 -9.49 26.83 23.15
N LYS A 231 -8.86 27.81 22.50
CA LYS A 231 -9.51 29.06 22.12
C LYS A 231 -10.39 28.88 20.89
N GLY A 232 -11.40 29.73 20.75
CA GLY A 232 -12.31 29.68 19.59
C GLY A 232 -11.62 29.85 18.24
N GLU A 233 -10.53 30.61 18.19
CA GLU A 233 -9.72 30.80 16.96
C GLU A 233 -8.99 29.53 16.52
N GLU A 234 -8.69 28.64 17.47
CA GLU A 234 -8.05 27.36 17.20
C GLU A 234 -9.07 26.31 16.77
N ARG A 235 -10.33 26.43 17.20
CA ARG A 235 -11.40 25.44 16.95
C ARG A 235 -12.40 25.91 15.89
N LYS A 236 -12.04 25.69 14.63
CA LYS A 236 -12.77 26.17 13.45
C LYS A 236 -14.07 25.41 13.16
N LEU A 237 -14.12 24.09 13.42
CA LEU A 237 -15.33 23.28 13.15
C LEU A 237 -16.44 23.48 14.20
N LYS A 238 -16.08 23.81 15.44
CA LYS A 238 -17.02 24.00 16.55
C LYS A 238 -16.62 25.21 17.41
N PRO A 239 -16.78 26.43 16.86
CA PRO A 239 -16.33 27.64 17.54
C PRO A 239 -17.09 27.83 18.85
N LYS A 240 -16.34 27.87 19.95
CA LYS A 240 -16.77 28.33 21.27
C LYS A 240 -15.76 29.37 21.72
N ARG A 241 -16.15 30.31 22.60
CA ARG A 241 -15.21 31.33 23.09
C ARG A 241 -13.94 30.67 23.63
N GLU A 242 -14.12 29.69 24.52
CA GLU A 242 -13.07 28.87 25.13
C GLU A 242 -13.64 27.48 25.45
N THR A 243 -12.80 26.45 25.41
CA THR A 243 -13.15 25.09 25.85
C THR A 243 -12.09 24.61 26.85
N HIS A 244 -12.50 24.36 28.10
CA HIS A 244 -11.64 23.72 29.10
C HIS A 244 -11.49 22.23 28.81
N ARG A 245 -10.26 21.74 28.84
CA ARG A 245 -9.93 20.37 28.45
C ARG A 245 -10.17 19.38 29.60
N HIS A 246 -10.94 18.33 29.33
CA HIS A 246 -11.15 17.17 30.23
C HIS A 246 -10.72 15.83 29.61
N HIS A 247 -10.28 15.84 28.36
CA HIS A 247 -9.89 14.67 27.57
C HIS A 247 -8.61 14.98 26.80
N THR A 248 -7.95 13.96 26.26
CA THR A 248 -6.84 14.16 25.32
C THR A 248 -7.39 14.70 24.00
N TYR A 249 -6.96 15.90 23.62
CA TYR A 249 -7.21 16.47 22.30
C TYR A 249 -5.95 16.31 21.47
N TYR A 250 -6.11 16.14 20.17
CA TYR A 250 -5.05 15.99 19.20
C TYR A 250 -5.04 17.15 18.23
N VAL A 251 -3.85 17.49 17.73
CA VAL A 251 -3.63 18.41 16.61
C VAL A 251 -2.67 17.79 15.61
N THR A 252 -2.67 18.27 14.37
CA THR A 252 -1.65 17.87 13.39
C THR A 252 -0.29 18.47 13.75
N THR A 253 0.77 17.70 13.53
CA THR A 253 2.13 18.21 13.65
C THR A 253 2.48 19.09 12.45
N ARG A 254 3.57 19.85 12.54
CA ARG A 254 4.10 20.63 11.40
C ARG A 254 4.42 19.76 10.18
N ALA A 255 4.83 18.51 10.39
CA ALA A 255 5.13 17.58 9.32
C ALA A 255 3.83 17.18 8.59
N ALA A 256 2.78 16.83 9.33
CA ALA A 256 1.47 16.54 8.76
C ALA A 256 0.88 17.76 8.04
N ASP A 257 0.99 18.96 8.61
CA ASP A 257 0.53 20.20 7.97
C ASP A 257 1.16 20.46 6.60
N ARG A 258 2.45 20.10 6.42
CA ARG A 258 3.14 20.23 5.13
C ARG A 258 2.58 19.23 4.13
N ILE A 259 2.54 17.94 4.52
CA ILE A 259 2.01 16.86 3.69
C ILE A 259 0.56 17.17 3.26
N LEU A 260 -0.29 17.62 4.18
CA LEU A 260 -1.70 17.89 3.89
C LEU A 260 -1.91 19.10 2.97
N ARG A 261 -0.99 20.07 2.94
CA ARG A 261 -1.00 21.14 1.93
C ARG A 261 -0.67 20.58 0.55
N ASP A 262 0.42 19.82 0.46
CA ASP A 262 0.88 19.23 -0.80
C ASP A 262 -0.16 18.26 -1.39
N LEU A 263 -1.00 17.63 -0.55
CA LEU A 263 -2.11 16.76 -0.95
C LEU A 263 -3.43 17.48 -1.26
N ALA A 264 -3.53 18.77 -0.98
CA ALA A 264 -4.71 19.59 -1.22
C ALA A 264 -4.60 20.44 -2.49
N ASP A 265 -3.38 20.63 -2.98
CA ASP A 265 -3.04 21.19 -4.30
C ASP A 265 -3.14 20.12 -5.40
#